data_AF-A0A7K4PQS0-F1
#
_entry.id   AF-A0A7K4PQS0-F1
#
_cell.length_a   1.000
_cell.length_b   1.000
_cell.length_c   1.000
_cell.angle_alpha   90.00
_cell.angle_beta   90.00
_cell.angle_gamma   90.00
#
_symmetry.space_group_name_H-M   'P 1'
#
loop_
_entity.id
_entity.type
_entity.pdbx_description
1 polymer ?
#
loop_
_entity_poly.entity_id
_entity_poly.type
_entity_poly.pdbx_seq_one_letter_code
_entity_poly.pdbx_strand_id
1 'polypeptide(L)'
;MSRSGDRTSTFDPSHSDNLLHGLNLLWRKQLFCDVTLTAQGQQFHCHKAVLASCSQYFRSLFSSGGGSGGHPHALGLGPGAQDGLGGPPKEPPPPQTQEEPGTPSSSPEDKLLASPRAINNLVLQGCSSIGLRLVLEYLYTANVTLSLDTVEEVLSVSKILHIPQVTKLCVQFLNDQISVQNYKQVCKIAALHGLEETKKLANKYLVEDVLLLNFEEMRALLDSLPPPVESELALFQMSVLWLEHDRETRMQYAPDLMKRLRFALIPAPELVERVQSVDFMRTDPVCQKLLLDAMNYHLMPFRQHCRQSLASRIRSNKKMLLLVGGLPPGPDRLPSNLVQYYDDEKKTWKILTIMPYNSAHHCVVEVENFLFVLGGEDQWNPNGKHSTNFVSRYDPRFNSWIQLPPMQERRASFYACRLDKNLYVIGGRNETGYLSSVECYNLETNEWRYVSSLPQPLAAHAGAVHNGKIYISGQCVHNGEYVPWLYCYDPVMDVWARKQDMNTKRAIHTLAVMNDRLYAIGGNHLKGFSHLDVMLVECYDPKGDQWNILQTPILEGRSGPGCAVLDDSIYLVGGYSWSMGAYKSSTICYSPEKGTWTELEGDVAEPLAGPACSTVVLPACVPYNK
;
A
#
# COMPACT_ATOMS: atom_id res chain seq x y z
N MET A 1 29.34 -60.39 -35.59
CA MET A 1 29.83 -59.29 -34.72
C MET A 1 28.71 -58.27 -34.54
N SER A 2 28.16 -58.15 -33.32
CA SER A 2 28.11 -56.89 -32.56
C SER A 2 27.24 -57.13 -31.32
N ARG A 3 27.85 -56.93 -30.15
CA ARG A 3 27.25 -57.07 -28.83
C ARG A 3 26.36 -55.85 -28.58
N SER A 4 25.06 -56.04 -28.36
CA SER A 4 24.25 -55.08 -27.61
C SER A 4 24.65 -55.22 -26.14
N GLY A 5 25.61 -54.41 -25.70
CA GLY A 5 26.05 -54.40 -24.31
C GLY A 5 24.95 -53.87 -23.40
N ASP A 6 24.58 -54.68 -22.40
CA ASP A 6 23.79 -54.27 -21.26
C ASP A 6 24.47 -53.07 -20.58
N ARG A 7 23.81 -51.91 -20.59
CA ARG A 7 24.23 -50.76 -19.80
C ARG A 7 23.67 -50.89 -18.39
N THR A 8 24.50 -51.27 -17.43
CA THR A 8 24.19 -51.19 -16.01
C THR A 8 24.64 -49.82 -15.46
N SER A 9 23.72 -49.08 -14.84
CA SER A 9 24.02 -47.83 -14.13
C SER A 9 24.15 -48.13 -12.63
N THR A 10 25.26 -47.72 -12.03
CA THR A 10 25.53 -47.84 -10.58
C THR A 10 25.50 -46.46 -9.93
N PHE A 11 24.90 -46.35 -8.74
CA PHE A 11 24.73 -45.10 -7.98
C PHE A 11 25.53 -45.17 -6.67
N ASP A 12 26.44 -44.21 -6.45
CA ASP A 12 27.18 -44.04 -5.20
C ASP A 12 26.56 -42.89 -4.38
N PRO A 13 25.79 -43.17 -3.31
CA PRO A 13 25.19 -42.13 -2.49
C PRO A 13 26.22 -41.27 -1.73
N SER A 14 27.41 -41.82 -1.43
CA SER A 14 28.44 -41.15 -0.62
C SER A 14 29.15 -40.01 -1.35
N HIS A 15 29.07 -39.98 -2.68
CA HIS A 15 29.68 -38.92 -3.48
C HIS A 15 29.17 -37.52 -3.13
N SER A 16 27.86 -37.41 -2.86
CA SER A 16 27.21 -36.13 -2.53
C SER A 16 27.70 -35.53 -1.20
N ASP A 17 27.83 -36.36 -0.17
CA ASP A 17 28.33 -35.96 1.14
C ASP A 17 29.81 -35.55 1.08
N ASN A 18 30.62 -36.33 0.35
CA ASN A 18 32.05 -36.03 0.15
C ASN A 18 32.25 -34.72 -0.63
N LEU A 19 31.43 -34.46 -1.64
CA LEU A 19 31.45 -33.21 -2.39
C LEU A 19 31.10 -32.01 -1.51
N LEU A 20 30.02 -32.12 -0.72
CA LEU A 20 29.60 -31.06 0.19
C LEU A 20 30.65 -30.78 1.27
N HIS A 21 31.25 -31.84 1.83
CA HIS A 21 32.36 -31.71 2.77
C HIS A 21 33.56 -30.97 2.17
N GLY A 22 33.92 -31.29 0.92
CA GLY A 22 34.97 -30.59 0.18
C GLY A 22 34.64 -29.11 -0.03
N LEU A 23 33.42 -28.78 -0.44
CA LEU A 23 32.96 -27.40 -0.63
C LEU A 23 32.98 -26.60 0.69
N ASN A 24 32.58 -27.21 1.80
CA ASN A 24 32.66 -26.61 3.13
C ASN A 24 34.10 -26.26 3.53
N LEU A 25 35.03 -27.19 3.29
CA LEU A 25 36.44 -26.98 3.61
C LEU A 25 37.04 -25.81 2.81
N LEU A 26 36.70 -25.72 1.51
CA LEU A 26 37.11 -24.60 0.66
C LEU A 26 36.54 -23.28 1.16
N TRP A 27 35.26 -23.26 1.54
CA TRP A 27 34.59 -22.07 2.06
C TRP A 27 35.20 -21.59 3.39
N ARG A 28 35.44 -22.49 4.34
CA ARG A 28 36.08 -22.15 5.63
C ARG A 28 37.50 -21.60 5.48
N LYS A 29 38.24 -22.08 4.47
CA LYS A 29 39.58 -21.58 4.14
C LYS A 29 39.57 -20.37 3.19
N GLN A 30 38.39 -19.92 2.76
CA GLN A 30 38.20 -18.86 1.76
C GLN A 30 38.98 -19.10 0.46
N LEU A 31 39.16 -20.37 0.08
CA LEU A 31 39.85 -20.75 -1.14
C LEU A 31 38.86 -20.78 -2.30
N PHE A 32 39.22 -20.20 -3.45
CA PHE A 32 38.40 -20.14 -4.67
C PHE A 32 37.06 -19.39 -4.53
N CYS A 33 36.86 -18.61 -3.47
CA CYS A 33 35.72 -17.72 -3.36
C CYS A 33 35.80 -16.60 -4.40
N ASP A 34 34.80 -16.52 -5.26
CA ASP A 34 34.73 -15.64 -6.44
C ASP A 34 33.62 -14.57 -6.32
N VAL A 35 32.97 -14.49 -5.15
CA VAL A 35 32.02 -13.43 -4.80
C VAL A 35 32.05 -13.09 -3.31
N THR A 36 31.88 -11.82 -2.98
CA THR A 36 31.71 -11.29 -1.63
C THR A 36 30.29 -10.74 -1.48
N LEU A 37 29.55 -11.26 -0.50
CA LEU A 37 28.23 -10.75 -0.12
C LEU A 37 28.38 -9.81 1.09
N THR A 38 27.75 -8.65 1.05
CA THR A 38 27.73 -7.69 2.16
C THR A 38 26.31 -7.50 2.67
N ALA A 39 26.07 -7.74 3.96
CA ALA A 39 24.79 -7.50 4.63
C ALA A 39 25.03 -6.80 5.98
N GLN A 40 24.31 -5.70 6.24
CA GLN A 40 24.49 -4.85 7.44
C GLN A 40 25.97 -4.51 7.77
N GLY A 41 26.78 -4.28 6.73
CA GLY A 41 28.22 -3.97 6.88
C GLY A 41 29.13 -5.17 7.11
N GLN A 42 28.61 -6.39 7.28
CA GLN A 42 29.41 -7.62 7.38
C GLN A 42 29.61 -8.27 6.01
N GLN A 43 30.85 -8.70 5.73
CA GLN A 43 31.26 -9.31 4.46
C GLN A 43 31.40 -10.83 4.57
N PHE A 44 30.93 -11.54 3.54
CA PHE A 44 30.94 -13.00 3.44
C PHE A 44 31.50 -13.45 2.08
N HIS A 45 32.65 -14.11 2.08
CA HIS A 45 33.27 -14.67 0.87
C HIS A 45 32.63 -16.02 0.54
N CYS A 46 32.14 -16.19 -0.70
CA CYS A 46 31.36 -17.34 -1.14
C CYS A 46 31.75 -17.77 -2.57
N HIS A 47 31.27 -18.93 -2.98
CA HIS A 47 31.40 -19.47 -4.35
C HIS A 47 30.10 -19.23 -5.15
N LYS A 48 30.19 -18.56 -6.29
CA LYS A 48 29.05 -18.30 -7.20
C LYS A 48 28.36 -19.59 -7.62
N ALA A 49 29.14 -20.63 -7.90
CA ALA A 49 28.61 -21.93 -8.32
C ALA A 49 27.71 -22.57 -7.25
N VAL A 50 28.09 -22.49 -5.97
CA VAL A 50 27.31 -23.04 -4.84
C VAL A 50 26.07 -22.18 -4.59
N LEU A 51 26.20 -20.87 -4.66
CA LEU A 51 25.06 -19.96 -4.51
C LEU A 51 24.03 -20.18 -5.65
N ALA A 52 24.48 -20.28 -6.90
CA ALA A 52 23.61 -20.50 -8.07
C ALA A 52 22.97 -21.90 -8.10
N SER A 53 23.63 -22.91 -7.54
CA SER A 53 23.05 -24.27 -7.48
C SER A 53 21.89 -24.34 -6.49
N CYS A 54 22.00 -23.64 -5.35
CA CYS A 54 21.03 -23.72 -4.26
C CYS A 54 19.97 -22.61 -4.25
N SER A 55 20.18 -21.50 -4.96
CA SER A 55 19.27 -20.35 -4.99
C SER A 55 18.93 -19.94 -6.42
N GLN A 56 17.63 -19.86 -6.72
CA GLN A 56 17.16 -19.34 -8.00
C GLN A 56 17.48 -17.85 -8.16
N TYR A 57 17.45 -17.08 -7.07
CA TYR A 57 17.83 -15.67 -7.07
C TYR A 57 19.26 -15.48 -7.57
N PHE A 58 20.22 -16.19 -6.97
CA PHE A 58 21.62 -16.09 -7.39
C PHE A 58 21.85 -16.67 -8.79
N ARG A 59 21.12 -17.74 -9.17
CA ARG A 59 21.20 -18.29 -10.53
C ARG A 59 20.79 -17.26 -11.59
N SER A 60 19.66 -16.59 -11.39
CA SER A 60 19.20 -15.53 -12.29
C SER A 60 20.15 -14.34 -12.29
N LEU A 61 20.63 -13.91 -11.10
CA LEU A 61 21.56 -12.79 -10.96
C LEU A 61 22.89 -13.03 -11.69
N PHE A 62 23.46 -14.24 -11.59
CA PHE A 62 24.74 -14.56 -12.21
C PHE A 62 24.63 -14.92 -13.70
N SER A 63 23.46 -15.36 -14.17
CA SER A 63 23.24 -15.70 -15.59
C SER A 63 22.83 -14.49 -16.46
N SER A 64 22.23 -13.46 -15.86
CA SER A 64 21.77 -12.25 -16.56
C SER A 64 22.86 -11.19 -16.84
N GLY A 65 24.13 -11.47 -16.49
CA GLY A 65 25.27 -10.56 -16.65
C GLY A 65 25.75 -10.30 -18.10
N GLY A 66 24.88 -10.43 -19.10
CA GLY A 66 25.19 -10.27 -20.52
C GLY A 66 24.18 -9.38 -21.25
N GLY A 67 23.89 -8.17 -20.76
CA GLY A 67 23.09 -7.20 -21.50
C GLY A 67 22.64 -6.01 -20.69
N SER A 68 23.23 -4.84 -20.95
CA SER A 68 22.80 -3.47 -20.60
C SER A 68 22.46 -3.18 -19.12
N GLY A 69 23.19 -2.22 -18.54
CA GLY A 69 22.96 -1.71 -17.20
C GLY A 69 21.52 -1.27 -16.96
N GLY A 70 20.83 -2.04 -16.13
CA GLY A 70 19.57 -1.70 -15.49
C GLY A 70 19.63 -2.24 -14.07
N HIS A 71 19.32 -1.39 -13.10
CA HIS A 71 19.15 -1.78 -11.70
C HIS A 71 18.22 -3.01 -11.60
N PRO A 72 18.44 -3.95 -10.65
CA PRO A 72 17.59 -5.11 -10.53
C PRO A 72 16.17 -4.67 -10.15
N HIS A 73 15.26 -4.79 -11.12
CA HIS A 73 13.82 -4.74 -10.90
C HIS A 73 13.42 -5.81 -9.89
N ALA A 74 12.76 -5.36 -8.82
CA ALA A 74 11.97 -6.20 -7.95
C ALA A 74 10.89 -6.90 -8.78
N LEU A 75 10.90 -8.24 -8.80
CA LEU A 75 9.78 -9.02 -9.32
C LEU A 75 9.03 -9.63 -8.14
N GLY A 76 7.80 -9.15 -7.98
CA GLY A 76 6.82 -9.64 -7.05
C GLY A 76 6.39 -11.07 -7.35
N LEU A 77 6.06 -11.76 -6.27
CA LEU A 77 5.36 -13.03 -6.26
C LEU A 77 3.91 -12.84 -6.77
N GLY A 78 3.53 -13.63 -7.77
CA GLY A 78 2.14 -13.83 -8.21
C GLY A 78 2.04 -15.15 -9.00
N PRO A 79 1.00 -15.98 -8.80
CA PRO A 79 1.03 -17.39 -9.18
C PRO A 79 0.43 -17.69 -10.58
N GLY A 80 1.06 -18.64 -11.27
CA GLY A 80 0.47 -19.72 -12.08
C GLY A 80 -0.56 -19.40 -13.19
N ALA A 81 -0.15 -19.63 -14.45
CA ALA A 81 -1.03 -20.19 -15.48
C ALA A 81 -0.20 -20.98 -16.51
N GLN A 82 -0.61 -22.22 -16.76
CA GLN A 82 -0.04 -23.20 -17.69
C GLN A 82 -0.59 -23.02 -19.12
N ASP A 83 0.31 -23.30 -20.08
CA ASP A 83 0.17 -24.04 -21.34
C ASP A 83 -0.82 -23.64 -22.45
N GLY A 84 -0.28 -23.55 -23.69
CA GLY A 84 -1.07 -23.47 -24.92
C GLY A 84 -0.28 -23.25 -26.23
N LEU A 85 0.58 -24.20 -26.58
CA LEU A 85 1.10 -24.63 -27.91
C LEU A 85 0.76 -23.82 -29.20
N GLY A 86 1.78 -23.63 -30.06
CA GLY A 86 1.61 -23.51 -31.52
C GLY A 86 2.74 -22.80 -32.29
N GLY A 87 3.68 -23.57 -32.88
CA GLY A 87 4.77 -23.07 -33.74
C GLY A 87 4.37 -22.75 -35.20
N PRO A 88 5.34 -22.28 -36.03
CA PRO A 88 5.15 -21.46 -37.25
C PRO A 88 5.21 -22.28 -38.56
N PRO A 89 5.23 -21.69 -39.79
CA PRO A 89 6.50 -21.25 -40.41
C PRO A 89 6.48 -20.09 -41.47
N LYS A 90 7.68 -19.47 -41.63
CA LYS A 90 8.43 -18.91 -42.81
C LYS A 90 7.71 -18.58 -44.14
N GLU A 91 8.07 -17.53 -44.92
CA GLU A 91 9.26 -17.33 -45.80
C GLU A 91 9.03 -16.06 -46.71
N PRO A 92 9.85 -15.62 -47.70
CA PRO A 92 11.28 -15.18 -47.78
C PRO A 92 11.45 -13.71 -48.33
N PRO A 93 12.69 -13.19 -48.51
CA PRO A 93 12.99 -11.81 -48.98
C PRO A 93 13.39 -11.72 -50.48
N PRO A 94 13.55 -10.51 -51.07
CA PRO A 94 14.30 -10.31 -52.32
C PRO A 94 15.61 -9.49 -52.17
N PRO A 95 16.49 -9.51 -53.21
CA PRO A 95 17.95 -9.50 -53.05
C PRO A 95 18.67 -8.18 -53.41
N GLN A 96 19.96 -8.15 -53.06
CA GLN A 96 20.99 -7.12 -53.29
C GLN A 96 21.57 -7.14 -54.72
N THR A 97 22.13 -6.00 -55.13
CA THR A 97 23.20 -5.84 -56.15
C THR A 97 24.37 -5.09 -55.47
N GLN A 98 25.51 -5.75 -55.19
CA GLN A 98 26.72 -5.95 -56.03
C GLN A 98 27.50 -4.64 -56.28
N GLU A 99 28.83 -4.52 -56.17
CA GLU A 99 29.97 -5.40 -55.81
C GLU A 99 31.24 -4.46 -55.81
N GLU A 100 32.10 -4.45 -54.79
CA GLU A 100 33.49 -5.00 -54.77
C GLU A 100 34.63 -4.07 -55.30
N PRO A 101 35.94 -4.37 -55.11
CA PRO A 101 36.61 -5.25 -54.13
C PRO A 101 37.90 -4.65 -53.49
N GLY A 102 38.34 -5.30 -52.40
CA GLY A 102 39.73 -5.25 -51.93
C GLY A 102 40.01 -6.46 -51.03
N THR A 103 40.84 -7.40 -51.50
CA THR A 103 41.24 -8.67 -50.86
C THR A 103 42.77 -8.87 -50.99
N PRO A 104 43.42 -9.89 -50.39
CA PRO A 104 43.00 -10.82 -49.33
C PRO A 104 44.06 -11.14 -48.22
N SER A 105 43.57 -11.85 -47.18
CA SER A 105 44.19 -12.98 -46.43
C SER A 105 45.42 -12.74 -45.54
N SER A 106 45.64 -13.39 -44.39
CA SER A 106 44.94 -14.35 -43.49
C SER A 106 45.94 -14.58 -42.33
N SER A 107 45.57 -14.71 -41.06
CA SER A 107 44.96 -15.93 -40.49
C SER A 107 44.37 -15.68 -39.08
N PRO A 108 43.48 -16.57 -38.60
CA PRO A 108 42.61 -16.33 -37.45
C PRO A 108 42.85 -17.36 -36.32
N GLU A 109 43.63 -17.00 -35.30
CA GLU A 109 43.67 -17.69 -34.00
C GLU A 109 43.99 -16.65 -32.94
N ASP A 110 42.96 -16.02 -32.36
CA ASP A 110 42.96 -15.36 -31.04
C ASP A 110 41.79 -14.38 -30.97
N LYS A 111 40.64 -14.84 -30.44
CA LYS A 111 39.63 -14.02 -29.74
C LYS A 111 38.46 -14.90 -29.26
N LEU A 112 38.81 -15.94 -28.50
CA LEU A 112 37.87 -16.63 -27.61
C LEU A 112 38.42 -16.40 -26.20
N LEU A 113 37.97 -15.31 -25.55
CA LEU A 113 38.05 -15.00 -24.11
C LEU A 113 37.79 -13.49 -23.92
N ALA A 114 36.57 -13.04 -24.18
CA ALA A 114 36.07 -11.83 -23.54
C ALA A 114 35.30 -12.29 -22.30
N SER A 115 35.97 -12.25 -21.14
CA SER A 115 35.37 -12.58 -19.85
C SER A 115 34.20 -11.63 -19.54
N PRO A 116 33.06 -12.13 -19.04
CA PRO A 116 32.01 -11.26 -18.52
C PRO A 116 32.57 -10.52 -17.29
N ARG A 117 32.37 -9.19 -17.21
CA ARG A 117 32.79 -8.36 -16.06
C ARG A 117 32.32 -9.02 -14.77
N ALA A 118 33.27 -9.45 -13.96
CA ALA A 118 33.00 -10.24 -12.78
C ALA A 118 32.37 -9.36 -11.68
N ILE A 119 31.07 -9.56 -11.43
CA ILE A 119 30.39 -9.01 -10.25
C ILE A 119 31.00 -9.71 -9.04
N ASN A 120 31.95 -9.05 -8.37
CA ASN A 120 32.72 -9.66 -7.28
C ASN A 120 32.22 -9.21 -5.89
N ASN A 121 31.51 -8.09 -5.80
CA ASN A 121 30.96 -7.57 -4.55
C ASN A 121 29.47 -7.28 -4.72
N LEU A 122 28.63 -7.91 -3.90
CA LEU A 122 27.18 -7.74 -3.89
C LEU A 122 26.72 -7.25 -2.53
N VAL A 123 26.02 -6.12 -2.49
CA VAL A 123 25.40 -5.61 -1.27
C VAL A 123 23.94 -6.06 -1.25
N LEU A 124 23.58 -6.90 -0.28
CA LEU A 124 22.22 -7.38 -0.09
C LEU A 124 21.47 -6.44 0.84
N GLN A 125 20.64 -5.57 0.26
CA GLN A 125 19.75 -4.68 1.01
C GLN A 125 18.60 -5.48 1.63
N GLY A 126 18.27 -5.21 2.89
CA GLY A 126 17.17 -5.88 3.62
C GLY A 126 17.49 -7.26 4.22
N CYS A 127 18.73 -7.74 4.13
CA CYS A 127 19.16 -9.00 4.76
C CYS A 127 19.84 -8.75 6.12
N SER A 128 19.45 -9.52 7.15
CA SER A 128 20.21 -9.59 8.41
C SER A 128 21.55 -10.29 8.19
N SER A 129 22.61 -9.77 8.81
CA SER A 129 23.95 -10.40 8.79
C SER A 129 23.96 -11.77 9.47
N ILE A 130 23.21 -11.94 10.56
CA ILE A 130 23.08 -13.20 11.31
C ILE A 130 22.28 -14.22 10.49
N GLY A 131 21.13 -13.81 9.95
CA GLY A 131 20.31 -14.65 9.06
C GLY A 131 21.08 -15.12 7.83
N LEU A 132 21.84 -14.23 7.18
CA LEU A 132 22.67 -14.59 6.02
C LEU A 132 23.77 -15.58 6.38
N ARG A 133 24.45 -15.40 7.52
CA ARG A 133 25.48 -16.34 7.99
C ARG A 133 24.93 -17.75 8.14
N LEU A 134 23.76 -17.90 8.79
CA LEU A 134 23.14 -19.20 9.04
C LEU A 134 22.64 -19.86 7.75
N VAL A 135 22.10 -19.07 6.82
CA VAL A 135 21.72 -19.58 5.49
C VAL A 135 22.95 -20.04 4.70
N LEU A 136 24.05 -19.27 4.73
CA LEU A 136 25.30 -19.67 4.08
C LEU A 136 25.88 -20.95 4.72
N GLU A 137 25.87 -21.05 6.05
CA GLU A 137 26.28 -22.26 6.74
C GLU A 137 25.46 -23.47 6.29
N TYR A 138 24.14 -23.32 6.12
CA TYR A 138 23.30 -24.37 5.55
C TYR A 138 23.72 -24.76 4.13
N LEU A 139 24.04 -23.79 3.26
CA LEU A 139 24.47 -24.09 1.88
C LEU A 139 25.75 -24.95 1.81
N TYR A 140 26.66 -24.78 2.78
CA TYR A 140 27.92 -25.51 2.81
C TYR A 140 27.92 -26.73 3.75
N THR A 141 26.95 -26.84 4.66
CA THR A 141 26.93 -27.94 5.66
C THR A 141 25.69 -28.82 5.60
N ALA A 142 24.68 -28.43 4.82
CA ALA A 142 23.33 -28.98 4.84
C ALA A 142 22.64 -28.93 6.22
N ASN A 143 23.21 -28.20 7.20
CA ASN A 143 22.66 -28.06 8.54
C ASN A 143 22.38 -26.59 8.85
N VAL A 144 21.25 -26.32 9.49
CA VAL A 144 20.85 -24.98 9.92
C VAL A 144 20.56 -25.00 11.41
N THR A 145 21.22 -24.13 12.18
CA THR A 145 20.96 -23.98 13.61
C THR A 145 19.90 -22.91 13.81
N LEU A 146 18.74 -23.30 14.34
CA LEU A 146 17.58 -22.43 14.54
C LEU A 146 17.30 -22.24 16.03
N SER A 147 16.98 -21.01 16.42
CA SER A 147 16.43 -20.66 17.73
C SER A 147 15.24 -19.72 17.55
N LEU A 148 14.45 -19.49 18.60
CA LEU A 148 13.31 -18.55 18.54
C LEU A 148 13.74 -17.11 18.22
N ASP A 149 14.97 -16.73 18.58
CA ASP A 149 15.53 -15.40 18.30
C ASP A 149 16.07 -15.28 16.86
N THR A 150 16.54 -16.37 16.26
CA THR A 150 17.18 -16.35 14.92
C THR A 150 16.25 -16.76 13.80
N VAL A 151 15.18 -17.50 14.09
CA VAL A 151 14.29 -18.09 13.07
C VAL A 151 13.60 -17.04 12.19
N GLU A 152 13.22 -15.88 12.74
CA GLU A 152 12.61 -14.78 11.99
C GLU A 152 13.57 -14.22 10.93
N GLU A 153 14.83 -14.01 11.31
CA GLU A 153 15.86 -13.48 10.43
C GLU A 153 16.25 -14.48 9.33
N VAL A 154 16.40 -15.76 9.70
CA VAL A 154 16.71 -16.85 8.74
C VAL A 154 15.57 -17.03 7.75
N LEU A 155 14.32 -16.99 8.21
CA LEU A 155 13.13 -17.10 7.37
C LEU A 155 13.02 -15.92 6.41
N SER A 156 13.31 -14.69 6.88
CA SER A 156 13.37 -13.49 6.04
C SER A 156 14.37 -13.64 4.90
N VAL A 157 15.62 -14.01 5.22
CA VAL A 157 16.70 -14.17 4.23
C VAL A 157 16.42 -15.33 3.29
N SER A 158 15.91 -16.46 3.79
CA SER A 158 15.54 -17.62 2.98
C SER A 158 14.51 -17.28 1.90
N LYS A 159 13.54 -16.41 2.22
CA LYS A 159 12.55 -15.93 1.25
C LYS A 159 13.16 -14.98 0.22
N ILE A 160 13.97 -14.02 0.65
CA ILE A 160 14.66 -13.07 -0.26
C ILE A 160 15.56 -13.83 -1.25
N LEU A 161 16.31 -14.82 -0.75
CA LEU A 161 17.21 -15.62 -1.57
C LEU A 161 16.52 -16.77 -2.30
N HIS A 162 15.20 -16.94 -2.16
CA HIS A 162 14.41 -18.03 -2.76
C HIS A 162 15.03 -19.42 -2.53
N ILE A 163 15.27 -19.78 -1.25
CA ILE A 163 15.79 -21.10 -0.83
C ILE A 163 14.66 -21.86 -0.10
N PRO A 164 13.79 -22.59 -0.81
CA PRO A 164 12.57 -23.16 -0.23
C PRO A 164 12.83 -24.26 0.82
N GLN A 165 13.96 -24.97 0.75
CA GLN A 165 14.33 -26.00 1.71
C GLN A 165 14.58 -25.41 3.11
N VAL A 166 15.27 -24.27 3.20
CA VAL A 166 15.50 -23.57 4.48
C VAL A 166 14.18 -23.03 5.02
N THR A 167 13.32 -22.48 4.16
CA THR A 167 11.97 -22.05 4.55
C THR A 167 11.19 -23.21 5.17
N LYS A 168 11.23 -24.40 4.55
CA LYS A 168 10.55 -25.61 5.06
C LYS A 168 11.08 -26.01 6.44
N LEU A 169 12.40 -26.01 6.63
CA LEU A 169 13.02 -26.34 7.93
C LEU A 169 12.64 -25.32 9.02
N CYS A 170 12.60 -24.02 8.68
CA CYS A 170 12.16 -22.98 9.63
C CYS A 170 10.70 -23.19 10.06
N VAL A 171 9.81 -23.52 9.12
CA VAL A 171 8.40 -23.80 9.41
C VAL A 171 8.23 -25.05 10.28
N GLN A 172 8.99 -26.11 10.00
CA GLN A 172 8.99 -27.33 10.81
C GLN A 172 9.47 -27.04 12.24
N PHE A 173 10.58 -26.31 12.39
CA PHE A 173 11.08 -25.90 13.70
C PHE A 173 10.05 -25.09 14.50
N LEU A 174 9.38 -24.12 13.85
CA LEU A 174 8.33 -23.33 14.50
C LEU A 174 7.14 -24.19 14.95
N ASN A 175 6.76 -25.20 14.16
CA ASN A 175 5.67 -26.12 14.51
C ASN A 175 6.06 -27.09 15.64
N ASP A 176 7.31 -27.53 15.70
CA ASP A 176 7.78 -28.50 16.70
C ASP A 176 8.07 -27.86 18.05
N GLN A 177 8.54 -26.61 18.07
CA GLN A 177 8.93 -25.91 19.30
C GLN A 177 7.82 -25.09 19.93
N ILE A 178 6.64 -25.04 19.34
CA ILE A 178 5.54 -24.25 19.87
C ILE A 178 5.04 -24.79 21.22
N SER A 179 4.86 -23.89 22.16
CA SER A 179 4.49 -24.15 23.53
C SER A 179 3.67 -22.99 24.09
N VAL A 180 3.06 -23.20 25.27
CA VAL A 180 2.29 -22.18 26.00
C VAL A 180 3.13 -20.92 26.30
N GLN A 181 4.46 -21.03 26.36
CA GLN A 181 5.34 -19.91 26.68
C GLN A 181 5.75 -19.08 25.44
N ASN A 182 5.74 -19.66 24.25
CA ASN A 182 6.28 -19.02 23.04
C ASN A 182 5.26 -18.84 21.90
N TYR A 183 4.02 -19.32 22.04
CA TYR A 183 3.00 -19.25 20.97
C TYR A 183 2.74 -17.81 20.50
N LYS A 184 2.85 -16.80 21.36
CA LYS A 184 2.67 -15.38 21.00
C LYS A 184 3.71 -14.90 19.98
N GLN A 185 4.98 -15.26 20.21
CA GLN A 185 6.07 -14.93 19.30
C GLN A 185 5.96 -15.73 18.00
N VAL A 186 5.62 -17.02 18.08
CA VAL A 186 5.37 -17.87 16.90
C VAL A 186 4.20 -17.34 16.07
N CYS A 187 3.10 -16.89 16.69
CA CYS A 187 1.98 -16.21 16.02
C CYS A 187 2.44 -14.96 15.27
N LYS A 188 3.24 -14.10 15.91
CA LYS A 188 3.75 -12.87 15.30
C LYS A 188 4.61 -13.18 14.08
N ILE A 189 5.55 -14.12 14.19
CA ILE A 189 6.42 -14.57 13.09
C ILE A 189 5.57 -15.17 11.97
N ALA A 190 4.61 -16.04 12.31
CA ALA A 190 3.73 -16.67 11.34
C ALA A 190 2.88 -15.62 10.58
N ALA A 191 2.39 -14.58 11.26
CA ALA A 191 1.65 -13.48 10.64
C ALA A 191 2.55 -12.63 9.72
N LEU A 192 3.74 -12.25 10.17
CA LEU A 192 4.70 -11.44 9.40
C LEU A 192 5.16 -12.13 8.11
N HIS A 193 5.27 -13.47 8.16
CA HIS A 193 5.72 -14.29 7.04
C HIS A 193 4.59 -15.05 6.33
N GLY A 194 3.32 -14.83 6.65
CA GLY A 194 2.20 -15.51 5.98
C GLY A 194 2.23 -17.04 6.10
N LEU A 195 2.62 -17.58 7.26
CA LEU A 195 2.63 -19.01 7.54
C LEU A 195 1.28 -19.46 8.14
N GLU A 196 0.31 -19.80 7.27
CA GLU A 196 -1.06 -20.10 7.72
C GLU A 196 -1.17 -21.34 8.62
N GLU A 197 -0.47 -22.43 8.32
CA GLU A 197 -0.57 -23.68 9.09
C GLU A 197 0.05 -23.54 10.49
N THR A 198 1.22 -22.91 10.60
CA THR A 198 1.86 -22.61 11.89
C THR A 198 0.97 -21.69 12.73
N LYS A 199 0.33 -20.72 12.10
CA LYS A 199 -0.61 -19.81 12.76
C LYS A 199 -1.86 -20.53 13.28
N LYS A 200 -2.44 -21.46 12.51
CA LYS A 200 -3.57 -22.29 12.99
C LYS A 200 -3.18 -23.09 14.22
N LEU A 201 -1.98 -23.69 14.21
CA LEU A 201 -1.49 -24.47 15.33
C LEU A 201 -1.25 -23.57 16.57
N ALA A 202 -0.70 -22.38 16.38
CA ALA A 202 -0.52 -21.40 17.45
C ALA A 202 -1.85 -20.88 18.03
N ASN A 203 -2.87 -20.70 17.18
CA ASN A 203 -4.21 -20.35 17.63
C ASN A 203 -4.84 -21.44 18.51
N LYS A 204 -4.47 -22.72 18.35
CA LYS A 204 -4.94 -23.79 19.25
C LYS A 204 -4.45 -23.59 20.68
N TYR A 205 -3.16 -23.29 20.85
CA TYR A 205 -2.58 -23.00 22.17
C TYR A 205 -3.14 -21.71 22.79
N LEU A 206 -3.45 -20.71 21.96
CA LEU A 206 -4.15 -19.51 22.43
C LEU A 206 -5.52 -19.86 23.04
N VAL A 207 -6.29 -20.74 22.40
CA VAL A 207 -7.60 -21.18 22.94
C VAL A 207 -7.42 -21.89 24.29
N GLU A 208 -6.44 -22.78 24.41
CA GLU A 208 -6.16 -23.49 25.68
C GLU A 208 -5.78 -22.51 26.81
N ASP A 209 -4.96 -21.51 26.54
CA ASP A 209 -4.59 -20.45 27.49
C ASP A 209 -5.82 -19.62 27.92
N VAL A 210 -6.70 -19.29 26.97
CA VAL A 210 -7.91 -18.51 27.24
C VAL A 210 -8.89 -19.24 28.16
N LEU A 211 -9.02 -20.56 28.05
CA LEU A 211 -9.92 -21.34 28.91
C LEU A 211 -9.55 -21.27 30.41
N LEU A 212 -8.27 -21.04 30.71
CA LEU A 212 -7.71 -20.94 32.06
C LEU A 212 -7.85 -19.54 32.69
N LEU A 213 -8.22 -18.53 31.90
CA LEU A 213 -8.30 -17.14 32.37
C LEU A 213 -9.45 -16.93 33.36
N ASN A 214 -9.23 -16.01 34.30
CA ASN A 214 -10.30 -15.49 35.15
C ASN A 214 -11.13 -14.40 34.41
N PHE A 215 -12.21 -13.94 35.03
CA PHE A 215 -13.10 -12.93 34.42
C PHE A 215 -12.41 -11.60 34.12
N GLU A 216 -11.53 -11.11 34.99
CA GLU A 216 -10.83 -9.83 34.80
C GLU A 216 -9.80 -9.92 33.66
N GLU A 217 -9.09 -11.04 33.58
CA GLU A 217 -8.15 -11.32 32.50
C GLU A 217 -8.85 -11.47 31.15
N MET A 218 -9.98 -12.19 31.12
CA MET A 218 -10.80 -12.32 29.91
C MET A 218 -11.36 -10.96 29.46
N ARG A 219 -11.81 -10.14 30.42
CA ARG A 219 -12.22 -8.77 30.16
C ARG A 219 -11.08 -7.94 29.57
N ALA A 220 -9.88 -8.01 30.15
CA ALA A 220 -8.72 -7.27 29.67
C ALA A 220 -8.31 -7.72 28.26
N LEU A 221 -8.41 -9.02 27.96
CA LEU A 221 -8.19 -9.57 26.62
C LEU A 221 -9.20 -9.01 25.62
N LEU A 222 -10.48 -8.96 25.98
CA LEU A 222 -11.52 -8.35 25.15
C LEU A 222 -11.42 -6.82 25.07
N ASP A 223 -10.68 -6.14 25.92
CA ASP A 223 -10.44 -4.70 25.82
C ASP A 223 -9.12 -4.36 25.09
N SER A 224 -8.30 -5.37 24.78
CA SER A 224 -6.97 -5.16 24.22
C SER A 224 -7.01 -4.55 22.82
N LEU A 225 -6.06 -3.65 22.56
CA LEU A 225 -5.83 -2.97 21.29
C LEU A 225 -4.33 -3.04 20.96
N PRO A 226 -3.91 -3.76 19.90
CA PRO A 226 -4.72 -4.62 19.02
C PRO A 226 -5.23 -5.90 19.74
N PRO A 227 -6.27 -6.56 19.20
CA PRO A 227 -6.75 -7.83 19.72
C PRO A 227 -5.75 -8.97 19.44
N PRO A 228 -5.73 -10.04 20.26
CA PRO A 228 -4.83 -11.18 20.05
C PRO A 228 -5.20 -12.03 18.83
N VAL A 229 -6.43 -11.88 18.32
CA VAL A 229 -6.94 -12.58 17.13
C VAL A 229 -7.41 -11.59 16.07
N GLU A 230 -7.48 -12.08 14.84
CA GLU A 230 -7.62 -11.23 13.66
C GLU A 230 -9.03 -10.74 13.37
N SER A 231 -10.05 -11.34 14.00
CA SER A 231 -11.45 -10.99 13.76
C SER A 231 -12.27 -10.96 15.05
N GLU A 232 -13.29 -10.11 15.06
CA GLU A 232 -14.26 -10.05 16.16
C GLU A 232 -15.08 -11.33 16.28
N LEU A 233 -15.30 -12.03 15.17
CA LEU A 233 -15.91 -13.35 15.19
C LEU A 233 -15.04 -14.37 15.95
N ALA A 234 -13.71 -14.30 15.82
CA ALA A 234 -12.81 -15.16 16.59
C ALA A 234 -12.86 -14.80 18.08
N LEU A 235 -12.88 -13.51 18.45
CA LEU A 235 -13.08 -13.07 19.83
C LEU A 235 -14.42 -13.56 20.41
N PHE A 236 -15.48 -13.51 19.62
CA PHE A 236 -16.79 -14.03 20.00
C PHE A 236 -16.74 -15.54 20.28
N GLN A 237 -16.16 -16.33 19.37
CA GLN A 237 -16.01 -17.77 19.57
C GLN A 237 -15.18 -18.10 20.82
N MET A 238 -14.09 -17.39 21.04
CA MET A 238 -13.26 -17.57 22.23
C MET A 238 -14.06 -17.26 23.51
N SER A 239 -14.90 -16.23 23.47
CA SER A 239 -15.79 -15.88 24.57
C SER A 239 -16.84 -16.96 24.82
N VAL A 240 -17.43 -17.53 23.77
CA VAL A 240 -18.38 -18.64 23.87
C VAL A 240 -17.70 -19.88 24.46
N LEU A 241 -16.51 -20.26 23.96
CA LEU A 241 -15.75 -21.40 24.48
C LEU A 241 -15.39 -21.23 25.97
N TRP A 242 -14.99 -20.02 26.38
CA TRP A 242 -14.71 -19.72 27.77
C TRP A 242 -15.94 -19.83 28.67
N LEU A 243 -17.10 -19.36 28.20
CA LEU A 243 -18.39 -19.46 28.90
C LEU A 243 -18.88 -20.91 29.00
N GLU A 244 -18.73 -21.70 27.94
CA GLU A 244 -19.16 -23.11 27.90
C GLU A 244 -18.28 -24.03 28.75
N HIS A 245 -17.00 -23.70 28.93
CA HIS A 245 -16.07 -24.49 29.72
C HIS A 245 -16.47 -24.61 31.20
N ASP A 246 -17.05 -23.55 31.77
CA ASP A 246 -17.64 -23.57 33.11
C ASP A 246 -18.98 -22.82 33.10
N ARG A 247 -19.97 -23.49 32.53
CA ARG A 247 -21.30 -22.92 32.29
C ARG A 247 -22.00 -22.45 33.56
N GLU A 248 -21.77 -23.11 34.69
CA GLU A 248 -22.47 -22.82 35.94
C GLU A 248 -22.03 -21.50 36.56
N THR A 249 -20.71 -21.24 36.57
CA THR A 249 -20.18 -20.02 37.21
C THR A 249 -19.98 -18.86 36.24
N ARG A 250 -19.74 -19.14 34.95
CA ARG A 250 -19.33 -18.11 33.98
C ARG A 250 -20.49 -17.48 33.21
N MET A 251 -21.62 -18.18 33.05
CA MET A 251 -22.75 -17.67 32.25
C MET A 251 -23.34 -16.34 32.75
N GLN A 252 -23.22 -16.04 34.05
CA GLN A 252 -23.63 -14.75 34.62
C GLN A 252 -22.85 -13.56 34.01
N TYR A 253 -21.64 -13.79 33.51
CA TYR A 253 -20.78 -12.75 32.92
C TYR A 253 -21.01 -12.57 31.42
N ALA A 254 -21.81 -13.42 30.77
CA ALA A 254 -22.01 -13.38 29.33
C ALA A 254 -22.43 -11.98 28.82
N PRO A 255 -23.44 -11.30 29.40
CA PRO A 255 -23.85 -9.98 28.91
C PRO A 255 -22.74 -8.93 28.98
N ASP A 256 -21.88 -8.98 30.00
CA ASP A 256 -20.80 -8.00 30.19
C ASP A 256 -19.60 -8.25 29.28
N LEU A 257 -19.35 -9.51 28.90
CA LEU A 257 -18.37 -9.85 27.87
C LEU A 257 -18.87 -9.42 26.48
N MET A 258 -20.14 -9.72 26.16
CA MET A 258 -20.71 -9.42 24.84
C MET A 258 -20.75 -7.91 24.54
N LYS A 259 -20.97 -7.06 25.56
CA LYS A 259 -20.91 -5.58 25.39
C LYS A 259 -19.56 -5.07 24.89
N ARG A 260 -18.47 -5.83 25.06
CA ARG A 260 -17.11 -5.44 24.66
C ARG A 260 -16.79 -5.86 23.23
N LEU A 261 -17.52 -6.83 22.69
CA LEU A 261 -17.37 -7.28 21.33
C LEU A 261 -18.01 -6.27 20.36
N ARG A 262 -17.36 -6.08 19.21
CA ARG A 262 -17.80 -5.13 18.20
C ARG A 262 -18.54 -5.88 17.09
N PHE A 263 -19.78 -6.29 17.36
CA PHE A 263 -20.58 -7.08 16.42
C PHE A 263 -20.76 -6.44 15.03
N ALA A 264 -20.71 -5.10 14.92
CA ALA A 264 -20.77 -4.39 13.64
C ALA A 264 -19.50 -4.54 12.76
N LEU A 265 -18.46 -5.21 13.26
CA LEU A 265 -17.27 -5.64 12.52
C LEU A 265 -17.34 -7.12 12.09
N ILE A 266 -18.41 -7.84 12.45
CA ILE A 266 -18.65 -9.20 11.98
C ILE A 266 -19.51 -9.11 10.71
N PRO A 267 -19.15 -9.78 9.60
CA PRO A 267 -19.97 -9.83 8.41
C PRO A 267 -21.41 -10.30 8.68
N ALA A 268 -22.39 -9.69 8.01
CA ALA A 268 -23.81 -9.99 8.22
C ALA A 268 -24.18 -11.48 8.07
N PRO A 269 -23.63 -12.25 7.10
CA PRO A 269 -23.91 -13.69 7.01
C PRO A 269 -23.43 -14.45 8.25
N GLU A 270 -22.25 -14.12 8.77
CA GLU A 270 -21.66 -14.79 9.93
C GLU A 270 -22.39 -14.43 11.24
N LEU A 271 -22.94 -13.21 11.34
CA LEU A 271 -23.81 -12.84 12.46
C LEU A 271 -25.04 -13.76 12.54
N VAL A 272 -25.65 -14.09 11.40
CA VAL A 272 -26.84 -14.96 11.35
C VAL A 272 -26.46 -16.42 11.59
N GLU A 273 -25.44 -16.93 10.89
CA GLU A 273 -25.08 -18.35 10.96
C GLU A 273 -24.43 -18.75 12.29
N ARG A 274 -23.57 -17.89 12.85
CA ARG A 274 -22.67 -18.25 13.95
C ARG A 274 -22.96 -17.54 15.26
N VAL A 275 -23.45 -16.31 15.23
CA VAL A 275 -23.72 -15.54 16.45
C VAL A 275 -25.16 -15.76 16.91
N GLN A 276 -26.14 -15.63 16.00
CA GLN A 276 -27.57 -15.82 16.32
C GLN A 276 -27.92 -17.27 16.67
N SER A 277 -27.16 -18.25 16.19
CA SER A 277 -27.38 -19.67 16.50
C SER A 277 -27.17 -20.00 17.97
N VAL A 278 -26.30 -19.26 18.67
CA VAL A 278 -25.98 -19.48 20.09
C VAL A 278 -27.17 -19.13 21.00
N ASP A 279 -27.53 -20.05 21.90
CA ASP A 279 -28.77 -19.95 22.70
C ASP A 279 -28.84 -18.69 23.56
N PHE A 280 -27.77 -18.35 24.29
CA PHE A 280 -27.79 -17.19 25.20
C PHE A 280 -27.88 -15.85 24.46
N MET A 281 -27.47 -15.81 23.18
CA MET A 281 -27.64 -14.62 22.34
C MET A 281 -29.11 -14.35 22.00
N ARG A 282 -29.98 -15.37 22.08
CA ARG A 282 -31.42 -15.27 21.85
C ARG A 282 -32.22 -15.09 23.15
N THR A 283 -31.74 -15.62 24.27
CA THR A 283 -32.48 -15.59 25.54
C THR A 283 -32.18 -14.35 26.39
N ASP A 284 -30.94 -13.85 26.36
CA ASP A 284 -30.56 -12.68 27.15
C ASP A 284 -30.97 -11.36 26.46
N PRO A 285 -31.73 -10.47 27.12
CA PRO A 285 -32.20 -9.22 26.53
C PRO A 285 -31.08 -8.26 26.07
N VAL A 286 -29.95 -8.25 26.77
CA VAL A 286 -28.81 -7.38 26.44
C VAL A 286 -28.12 -7.88 25.18
N CYS A 287 -27.86 -9.19 25.10
CA CYS A 287 -27.27 -9.82 23.93
C CYS A 287 -28.17 -9.70 22.70
N GLN A 288 -29.49 -9.88 22.86
CA GLN A 288 -30.45 -9.71 21.79
C GLN A 288 -30.45 -8.28 21.24
N LYS A 289 -30.37 -7.27 22.12
CA LYS A 289 -30.26 -5.87 21.71
C LYS A 289 -28.98 -5.61 20.91
N LEU A 290 -27.83 -6.11 21.37
CA LEU A 290 -26.55 -5.97 20.66
C LEU A 290 -26.60 -6.59 19.26
N LEU A 291 -27.22 -7.77 19.13
CA LEU A 291 -27.40 -8.43 17.85
C LEU A 291 -28.32 -7.61 16.92
N LEU A 292 -29.45 -7.12 17.43
CA LEU A 292 -30.38 -6.28 16.67
C LEU A 292 -29.70 -4.99 16.19
N ASP A 293 -28.92 -4.33 17.04
CA ASP A 293 -28.19 -3.12 16.68
C ASP A 293 -27.14 -3.39 15.59
N ALA A 294 -26.43 -4.52 15.66
CA ALA A 294 -25.50 -4.94 14.63
C ALA A 294 -26.21 -5.26 13.30
N MET A 295 -27.31 -6.01 13.34
CA MET A 295 -28.10 -6.31 12.13
C MET A 295 -28.64 -5.02 11.48
N ASN A 296 -29.17 -4.09 12.28
CA ASN A 296 -29.62 -2.77 11.82
C ASN A 296 -28.50 -1.93 11.20
N TYR A 297 -27.27 -2.09 11.68
CA TYR A 297 -26.09 -1.45 11.13
C TYR A 297 -25.71 -2.03 9.75
N HIS A 298 -25.89 -3.34 9.53
CA HIS A 298 -25.64 -3.97 8.23
C HIS A 298 -26.78 -3.79 7.21
N LEU A 299 -28.02 -3.57 7.66
CA LEU A 299 -29.18 -3.37 6.79
C LEU A 299 -29.10 -2.10 5.93
N MET A 300 -28.36 -1.07 6.35
CA MET A 300 -28.20 0.18 5.61
C MET A 300 -26.73 0.53 5.38
N PRO A 301 -26.03 -0.14 4.43
CA PRO A 301 -24.59 0.07 4.21
C PRO A 301 -24.21 1.53 3.99
N PHE A 302 -25.02 2.29 3.25
CA PHE A 302 -24.76 3.70 2.99
C PHE A 302 -24.78 4.55 4.26
N ARG A 303 -25.52 4.20 5.33
CA ARG A 303 -25.57 4.97 6.59
C ARG A 303 -24.56 4.56 7.66
N GLN A 304 -23.72 3.56 7.38
CA GLN A 304 -22.78 3.02 8.37
C GLN A 304 -21.84 4.08 8.94
N HIS A 305 -21.41 5.03 8.12
CA HIS A 305 -20.55 6.14 8.57
C HIS A 305 -21.28 7.09 9.53
N CYS A 306 -22.59 7.33 9.37
CA CYS A 306 -23.40 8.13 10.30
C CYS A 306 -23.67 7.43 11.64
N ARG A 307 -23.53 6.10 11.68
CA ARG A 307 -23.85 5.27 12.86
C ARG A 307 -22.60 4.76 13.57
N GLN A 308 -21.47 5.46 13.43
CA GLN A 308 -20.25 5.07 14.13
C GLN A 308 -20.39 5.18 15.65
N SER A 309 -19.97 4.14 16.34
CA SER A 309 -19.85 4.08 17.79
C SER A 309 -18.60 3.27 18.15
N LEU A 310 -18.30 3.16 19.45
CA LEU A 310 -17.23 2.27 19.92
C LEU A 310 -17.43 0.81 19.45
N ALA A 311 -18.68 0.38 19.22
CA ALA A 311 -19.03 -0.96 18.77
C ALA A 311 -18.86 -1.20 17.25
N SER A 312 -18.55 -0.17 16.45
CA SER A 312 -18.40 -0.27 14.99
C SER A 312 -17.04 0.18 14.46
N ARG A 313 -16.22 0.81 15.32
CA ARG A 313 -14.87 1.28 15.00
C ARG A 313 -13.87 0.12 14.98
N ILE A 314 -12.88 0.18 14.10
CA ILE A 314 -11.80 -0.81 14.02
C ILE A 314 -10.98 -0.82 15.31
N ARG A 315 -10.53 -2.00 15.74
CA ARG A 315 -9.62 -2.19 16.88
C ARG A 315 -8.16 -1.91 16.52
N SER A 316 -7.90 -0.71 16.03
CA SER A 316 -6.56 -0.25 15.69
C SER A 316 -6.45 1.25 15.95
N ASN A 317 -5.27 1.69 16.40
CA ASN A 317 -4.90 3.09 16.51
C ASN A 317 -3.94 3.52 15.39
N LYS A 318 -3.50 2.58 14.53
CA LYS A 318 -2.55 2.87 13.46
C LYS A 318 -3.29 3.47 12.27
N LYS A 319 -3.19 4.79 12.14
CA LYS A 319 -3.60 5.50 10.92
C LYS A 319 -2.51 5.31 9.87
N MET A 320 -2.93 4.98 8.65
CA MET A 320 -2.05 4.73 7.52
C MET A 320 -2.30 5.77 6.44
N LEU A 321 -1.22 6.18 5.76
CA LEU A 321 -1.29 7.01 4.58
C LEU A 321 -1.75 6.16 3.38
N LEU A 322 -2.76 6.63 2.66
CA LEU A 322 -3.28 6.01 1.46
C LEU A 322 -3.03 6.85 0.22
N LEU A 323 -2.78 6.16 -0.89
CA LEU A 323 -2.70 6.68 -2.24
C LEU A 323 -3.78 6.00 -3.09
N VAL A 324 -4.57 6.79 -3.81
CA VAL A 324 -5.73 6.33 -4.57
C VAL A 324 -5.60 6.78 -6.02
N GLY A 325 -5.52 5.81 -6.93
CA GLY A 325 -5.46 5.99 -8.37
C GLY A 325 -4.33 6.93 -8.84
N GLY A 326 -4.62 7.73 -9.86
CA GLY A 326 -3.66 8.65 -10.48
C GLY A 326 -3.29 8.24 -11.91
N LEU A 327 -2.55 9.11 -12.60
CA LEU A 327 -2.18 8.94 -13.99
C LEU A 327 -0.70 8.51 -14.12
N PRO A 328 -0.42 7.26 -14.55
CA PRO A 328 0.95 6.80 -14.78
C PRO A 328 1.55 7.36 -16.08
N PRO A 329 2.88 7.36 -16.22
CA PRO A 329 3.53 7.68 -17.49
C PRO A 329 3.25 6.57 -18.51
N GLY A 330 2.93 6.95 -19.75
CA GLY A 330 2.81 5.98 -20.84
C GLY A 330 2.07 6.54 -22.06
N PRO A 331 2.15 5.84 -23.20
CA PRO A 331 1.43 6.22 -24.42
C PRO A 331 -0.10 6.11 -24.25
N ASP A 332 -0.56 5.11 -23.49
CA ASP A 332 -1.99 4.83 -23.32
C ASP A 332 -2.66 5.70 -22.23
N ARG A 333 -1.87 6.33 -21.34
CA ARG A 333 -2.32 7.23 -20.25
C ARG A 333 -3.58 6.72 -19.52
N LEU A 334 -3.65 5.42 -19.27
CA LEU A 334 -4.78 4.81 -18.58
C LEU A 334 -4.65 5.13 -17.08
N PRO A 335 -5.65 5.77 -16.46
CA PRO A 335 -5.67 5.99 -15.02
C PRO A 335 -5.58 4.69 -14.23
N SER A 336 -4.82 4.73 -13.15
CA SER A 336 -4.71 3.63 -12.20
C SER A 336 -5.99 3.52 -11.37
N ASN A 337 -6.40 2.29 -11.08
CA ASN A 337 -7.43 1.94 -10.11
C ASN A 337 -6.85 1.39 -8.81
N LEU A 338 -5.53 1.44 -8.61
CA LEU A 338 -4.91 0.88 -7.41
C LEU A 338 -5.14 1.80 -6.20
N VAL A 339 -5.43 1.17 -5.06
CA VAL A 339 -5.38 1.83 -3.74
C VAL A 339 -4.22 1.22 -2.98
N GLN A 340 -3.26 2.06 -2.62
CA GLN A 340 -2.04 1.66 -1.93
C GLN A 340 -1.95 2.31 -0.56
N TYR A 341 -1.31 1.63 0.38
CA TYR A 341 -0.99 2.18 1.70
C TYR A 341 0.51 2.14 1.95
N TYR A 342 1.00 3.11 2.72
CA TYR A 342 2.37 3.15 3.17
C TYR A 342 2.54 2.32 4.45
N ASP A 343 3.37 1.28 4.40
CA ASP A 343 3.75 0.49 5.57
C ASP A 343 5.01 1.06 6.20
N ASP A 344 4.84 1.82 7.29
CA ASP A 344 5.95 2.48 7.99
C ASP A 344 6.97 1.50 8.59
N GLU A 345 6.57 0.26 8.91
CA GLU A 345 7.49 -0.74 9.48
C GLU A 345 8.42 -1.31 8.41
N LYS A 346 7.87 -1.55 7.22
CA LYS A 346 8.63 -2.10 6.08
C LYS A 346 9.16 -1.03 5.14
N LYS A 347 8.87 0.25 5.39
CA LYS A 347 9.21 1.40 4.53
C LYS A 347 8.88 1.14 3.06
N THR A 348 7.69 0.59 2.79
CA THR A 348 7.25 0.20 1.45
C THR A 348 5.78 0.48 1.22
N TRP A 349 5.42 0.79 -0.03
CA TRP A 349 4.03 0.89 -0.47
C TRP A 349 3.48 -0.50 -0.79
N LYS A 350 2.28 -0.79 -0.30
CA LYS A 350 1.56 -2.04 -0.55
C LYS A 350 0.19 -1.78 -1.13
N ILE A 351 -0.26 -2.66 -2.01
CA ILE A 351 -1.62 -2.60 -2.55
C ILE A 351 -2.59 -3.05 -1.45
N LEU A 352 -3.57 -2.19 -1.15
CA LEU A 352 -4.66 -2.46 -0.23
C LEU A 352 -5.83 -3.11 -0.97
N THR A 353 -6.28 -2.47 -2.05
CA THR A 353 -7.46 -2.86 -2.81
C THR A 353 -7.41 -2.26 -4.21
N ILE A 354 -8.41 -2.58 -5.03
CA ILE A 354 -8.56 -2.08 -6.40
C ILE A 354 -9.92 -1.38 -6.48
N MET A 355 -9.94 -0.15 -6.99
CA MET A 355 -11.16 0.61 -7.21
C MET A 355 -12.03 -0.07 -8.28
N PRO A 356 -13.37 0.08 -8.20
CA PRO A 356 -14.28 -0.48 -9.21
C PRO A 356 -14.10 0.07 -10.62
N TYR A 357 -13.46 1.24 -10.75
CA TYR A 357 -13.20 1.91 -12.03
C TYR A 357 -11.84 2.61 -11.99
N ASN A 358 -11.26 2.80 -13.17
CA ASN A 358 -10.05 3.57 -13.39
C ASN A 358 -10.37 5.05 -13.23
N SER A 359 -9.61 5.78 -12.41
CA SER A 359 -9.84 7.22 -12.24
C SER A 359 -8.57 7.99 -11.87
N ALA A 360 -8.36 9.11 -12.56
CA ALA A 360 -7.38 10.13 -12.22
C ALA A 360 -8.07 11.48 -12.00
N HIS A 361 -7.39 12.41 -11.29
CA HIS A 361 -7.94 13.74 -10.96
C HIS A 361 -9.33 13.70 -10.29
N HIS A 362 -9.61 12.61 -9.59
CA HIS A 362 -10.74 12.45 -8.69
C HIS A 362 -10.39 13.06 -7.32
N CYS A 363 -11.38 13.18 -6.45
CA CYS A 363 -11.15 13.53 -5.06
C CYS A 363 -11.47 12.35 -4.15
N VAL A 364 -10.70 12.23 -3.08
CA VAL A 364 -10.96 11.28 -1.99
C VAL A 364 -11.27 12.05 -0.73
N VAL A 365 -12.37 11.71 -0.08
CA VAL A 365 -12.77 12.31 1.20
C VAL A 365 -12.97 11.21 2.23
N GLU A 366 -12.32 11.35 3.38
CA GLU A 366 -12.51 10.46 4.52
C GLU A 366 -13.71 10.92 5.37
N VAL A 367 -14.59 9.97 5.70
CA VAL A 367 -15.76 10.19 6.55
C VAL A 367 -15.88 9.04 7.53
N GLU A 368 -15.55 9.28 8.80
CA GLU A 368 -15.69 8.30 9.88
C GLU A 368 -15.04 6.93 9.57
N ASN A 369 -13.82 6.98 9.03
CA ASN A 369 -12.99 5.88 8.57
C ASN A 369 -13.46 5.18 7.28
N PHE A 370 -14.37 5.77 6.52
CA PHE A 370 -14.72 5.33 5.17
C PHE A 370 -14.14 6.28 4.14
N LEU A 371 -13.69 5.76 2.99
CA LEU A 371 -13.18 6.60 1.92
C LEU A 371 -14.25 6.77 0.86
N PHE A 372 -14.56 8.01 0.51
CA PHE A 372 -15.43 8.36 -0.60
C PHE A 372 -14.57 8.80 -1.77
N VAL A 373 -14.61 8.04 -2.86
CA VAL A 373 -13.97 8.35 -4.14
C VAL A 373 -15.02 8.99 -5.04
N LEU A 374 -14.73 10.21 -5.50
CA LEU A 374 -15.68 11.06 -6.21
C LEU A 374 -15.11 11.39 -7.60
N GLY A 375 -15.88 11.08 -8.65
CA GLY A 375 -15.65 11.53 -10.03
C GLY A 375 -14.27 11.20 -10.60
N GLY A 376 -13.68 12.19 -11.27
CA GLY A 376 -12.40 12.11 -11.96
C GLY A 376 -12.60 11.88 -13.45
N GLU A 377 -11.59 11.30 -14.10
CA GLU A 377 -11.66 10.90 -15.51
C GLU A 377 -11.13 9.49 -15.71
N ASP A 378 -11.77 8.76 -16.63
CA ASP A 378 -11.38 7.38 -16.99
C ASP A 378 -10.29 7.33 -18.06
N GLN A 379 -10.07 8.43 -18.77
CA GLN A 379 -8.98 8.65 -19.72
C GLN A 379 -8.60 10.12 -19.73
N TRP A 380 -7.30 10.43 -19.83
CA TRP A 380 -6.86 11.82 -19.93
C TRP A 380 -7.33 12.43 -21.27
N ASN A 381 -8.18 13.45 -21.18
CA ASN A 381 -8.60 14.22 -22.36
C ASN A 381 -8.60 15.72 -22.05
N PRO A 382 -7.92 16.58 -22.85
CA PRO A 382 -7.88 18.03 -22.62
C PRO A 382 -9.27 18.67 -22.55
N ASN A 383 -10.24 18.15 -23.31
CA ASN A 383 -11.59 18.70 -23.40
C ASN A 383 -12.53 18.19 -22.31
N GLY A 384 -12.07 17.32 -21.40
CA GLY A 384 -12.90 16.82 -20.29
C GLY A 384 -14.03 15.86 -20.71
N LYS A 385 -13.99 15.33 -21.94
CA LYS A 385 -15.01 14.38 -22.45
C LYS A 385 -15.15 13.11 -21.60
N HIS A 386 -14.05 12.70 -20.98
CA HIS A 386 -13.91 11.49 -20.19
C HIS A 386 -14.17 11.69 -18.69
N SER A 387 -14.72 12.84 -18.31
CA SER A 387 -15.10 13.09 -16.92
C SER A 387 -16.25 12.18 -16.47
N THR A 388 -16.18 11.73 -15.23
CA THR A 388 -17.17 10.85 -14.61
C THR A 388 -17.90 11.56 -13.48
N ASN A 389 -19.06 11.02 -13.10
CA ASN A 389 -19.83 11.46 -11.94
C ASN A 389 -20.02 10.34 -10.91
N PHE A 390 -19.24 9.26 -11.02
CA PHE A 390 -19.37 8.11 -10.13
C PHE A 390 -18.93 8.44 -8.71
N VAL A 391 -19.62 7.84 -7.76
CA VAL A 391 -19.31 7.97 -6.35
C VAL A 391 -19.24 6.58 -5.76
N SER A 392 -18.07 6.23 -5.23
CA SER A 392 -17.85 4.96 -4.57
C SER A 392 -17.37 5.18 -3.16
N ARG A 393 -17.83 4.32 -2.25
CA ARG A 393 -17.39 4.31 -0.87
C ARG A 393 -16.68 3.01 -0.56
N TYR A 394 -15.46 3.12 -0.07
CA TYR A 394 -14.67 2.01 0.43
C TYR A 394 -14.85 1.84 1.94
N ASP A 395 -15.04 0.58 2.35
CA ASP A 395 -15.05 0.16 3.74
C ASP A 395 -13.78 -0.65 4.07
N PRO A 396 -12.83 -0.09 4.83
CA PRO A 396 -11.58 -0.77 5.19
C PRO A 396 -11.79 -1.95 6.13
N ARG A 397 -12.97 -2.11 6.75
CA ARG A 397 -13.27 -3.17 7.72
C ARG A 397 -13.45 -4.51 7.04
N PHE A 398 -14.11 -4.49 5.89
CA PHE A 398 -14.44 -5.65 5.08
C PHE A 398 -13.71 -5.67 3.75
N ASN A 399 -12.83 -4.69 3.52
CA ASN A 399 -12.15 -4.46 2.23
C ASN A 399 -13.14 -4.50 1.05
N SER A 400 -14.22 -3.73 1.16
CA SER A 400 -15.35 -3.79 0.22
C SER A 400 -15.72 -2.41 -0.30
N TRP A 401 -16.27 -2.38 -1.51
CA TRP A 401 -16.72 -1.16 -2.17
C TRP A 401 -18.24 -1.20 -2.33
N ILE A 402 -18.86 -0.04 -2.15
CA ILE A 402 -20.26 0.18 -2.54
C ILE A 402 -20.34 1.37 -3.48
N GLN A 403 -21.28 1.33 -4.41
CA GLN A 403 -21.62 2.47 -5.27
C GLN A 403 -22.73 3.28 -4.62
N LEU A 404 -22.57 4.61 -4.62
CA LEU A 404 -23.53 5.57 -4.10
C LEU A 404 -24.18 6.36 -5.26
N PRO A 405 -25.23 7.16 -5.00
CA PRO A 405 -25.81 8.01 -6.02
C PRO A 405 -24.75 8.89 -6.69
N PRO A 406 -24.71 8.91 -8.03
CA PRO A 406 -23.73 9.70 -8.75
C PRO A 406 -23.98 11.20 -8.56
N MET A 407 -22.93 12.00 -8.77
CA MET A 407 -23.06 13.46 -8.83
C MET A 407 -23.97 13.86 -10.01
N GLN A 408 -24.59 15.03 -9.92
CA GLN A 408 -25.47 15.54 -10.98
C GLN A 408 -24.66 15.93 -12.22
N GLU A 409 -23.46 16.46 -12.03
CA GLU A 409 -22.52 16.75 -13.12
C GLU A 409 -21.32 15.81 -13.12
N ARG A 410 -20.83 15.49 -14.32
CA ARG A 410 -19.52 14.85 -14.52
C ARG A 410 -18.43 15.87 -14.22
N ARG A 411 -17.41 15.48 -13.45
CA ARG A 411 -16.36 16.40 -12.99
C ARG A 411 -15.00 15.69 -12.92
N ALA A 412 -13.97 16.32 -13.46
CA ALA A 412 -12.57 16.02 -13.21
C ALA A 412 -11.84 17.28 -12.72
N SER A 413 -10.71 17.11 -12.03
CA SER A 413 -9.88 18.23 -11.55
C SER A 413 -10.65 19.24 -10.69
N PHE A 414 -11.57 18.74 -9.86
CA PHE A 414 -12.39 19.53 -8.93
C PHE A 414 -11.84 19.42 -7.51
N TYR A 415 -12.49 20.09 -6.57
CA TYR A 415 -12.22 19.91 -5.15
C TYR A 415 -13.42 19.31 -4.43
N ALA A 416 -13.17 18.36 -3.52
CA ALA A 416 -14.19 17.84 -2.63
C ALA A 416 -13.73 17.80 -1.17
N CYS A 417 -14.67 18.00 -0.26
CA CYS A 417 -14.40 17.94 1.17
C CYS A 417 -15.61 17.53 2.00
N ARG A 418 -15.34 17.05 3.21
CA ARG A 418 -16.35 16.82 4.24
C ARG A 418 -16.48 18.08 5.09
N LEU A 419 -17.72 18.50 5.30
CA LEU A 419 -18.05 19.53 6.28
C LEU A 419 -19.34 19.14 7.00
N ASP A 420 -19.23 18.91 8.30
CA ASP A 420 -20.27 18.35 9.16
C ASP A 420 -20.83 17.02 8.61
N LYS A 421 -22.11 17.02 8.24
CA LYS A 421 -22.89 15.89 7.71
C LYS A 421 -23.00 15.91 6.18
N ASN A 422 -22.23 16.75 5.51
CA ASN A 422 -22.32 16.89 4.06
C ASN A 422 -20.94 16.73 3.39
N LEU A 423 -20.95 16.22 2.16
CA LEU A 423 -19.81 16.34 1.25
C LEU A 423 -20.09 17.48 0.28
N TYR A 424 -19.11 18.35 0.08
CA TYR A 424 -19.19 19.42 -0.90
C TYR A 424 -18.26 19.10 -2.06
N VAL A 425 -18.76 19.27 -3.28
CA VAL A 425 -18.04 19.09 -4.54
C VAL A 425 -18.10 20.41 -5.29
N ILE A 426 -16.93 20.99 -5.57
CA ILE A 426 -16.80 22.38 -6.01
C ILE A 426 -16.06 22.42 -7.35
N GLY A 427 -16.72 23.01 -8.36
CA GLY A 427 -16.13 23.28 -9.66
C GLY A 427 -15.66 22.03 -10.42
N GLY A 428 -14.54 22.16 -11.12
CA GLY A 428 -13.98 21.13 -11.98
C GLY A 428 -14.15 21.44 -13.46
N ARG A 429 -13.87 20.44 -14.28
CA ARG A 429 -14.07 20.49 -15.73
C ARG A 429 -14.85 19.26 -16.23
N ASN A 430 -15.53 19.44 -17.35
CA ASN A 430 -16.17 18.38 -18.12
C ASN A 430 -16.18 18.76 -19.62
N GLU A 431 -16.92 18.01 -20.43
CA GLU A 431 -17.04 18.24 -21.89
C GLU A 431 -17.53 19.65 -22.25
N THR A 432 -18.29 20.31 -21.36
CA THR A 432 -18.81 21.67 -21.57
C THR A 432 -17.82 22.77 -21.18
N GLY A 433 -16.72 22.42 -20.51
CA GLY A 433 -15.69 23.34 -20.07
C GLY A 433 -15.54 23.37 -18.54
N TYR A 434 -15.16 24.54 -18.02
CA TYR A 434 -14.98 24.77 -16.58
C TYR A 434 -16.32 25.01 -15.89
N LEU A 435 -16.44 24.49 -14.67
CA LEU A 435 -17.67 24.53 -13.88
C LEU A 435 -17.56 25.53 -12.74
N SER A 436 -18.63 26.29 -12.51
CA SER A 436 -18.84 27.09 -11.29
C SER A 436 -19.83 26.43 -10.33
N SER A 437 -20.54 25.40 -10.77
CA SER A 437 -21.54 24.68 -9.99
C SER A 437 -20.91 24.03 -8.75
N VAL A 438 -21.64 24.09 -7.64
CA VAL A 438 -21.26 23.46 -6.37
C VAL A 438 -22.38 22.54 -5.94
N GLU A 439 -22.02 21.29 -5.65
CA GLU A 439 -22.95 20.24 -5.24
C GLU A 439 -22.67 19.84 -3.79
N CYS A 440 -23.74 19.62 -3.03
CA CYS A 440 -23.73 19.19 -1.64
C CYS A 440 -24.43 17.84 -1.55
N TYR A 441 -23.73 16.83 -1.06
CA TYR A 441 -24.28 15.51 -0.79
C TYR A 441 -24.59 15.35 0.69
N ASN A 442 -25.83 15.05 1.02
CA ASN A 442 -26.23 14.76 2.39
C ASN A 442 -25.96 13.29 2.72
N LEU A 443 -25.07 13.07 3.69
CA LEU A 443 -24.61 11.75 4.12
C LEU A 443 -25.72 10.89 4.78
N GLU A 444 -26.75 11.53 5.34
CA GLU A 444 -27.87 10.85 6.02
C GLU A 444 -29.03 10.50 5.06
N THR A 445 -29.38 11.42 4.16
CA THR A 445 -30.48 11.24 3.20
C THR A 445 -30.03 10.57 1.90
N ASN A 446 -28.72 10.54 1.62
CA ASN A 446 -28.15 9.92 0.42
C ASN A 446 -28.61 10.63 -0.86
N GLU A 447 -28.66 11.97 -0.81
CA GLU A 447 -29.16 12.83 -1.89
C GLU A 447 -28.19 13.98 -2.19
N TRP A 448 -28.14 14.38 -3.47
CA TRP A 448 -27.39 15.51 -3.96
C TRP A 448 -28.31 16.74 -4.11
N ARG A 449 -27.78 17.92 -3.79
CA ARG A 449 -28.42 19.21 -4.05
C ARG A 449 -27.40 20.24 -4.52
N TYR A 450 -27.85 21.22 -5.29
CA TYR A 450 -27.03 22.38 -5.63
C TYR A 450 -27.04 23.39 -4.48
N VAL A 451 -25.91 24.06 -4.28
CA VAL A 451 -25.73 25.21 -3.37
C VAL A 451 -25.16 26.39 -4.16
N SER A 452 -24.86 27.51 -3.51
CA SER A 452 -24.33 28.69 -4.19
C SER A 452 -23.11 28.36 -5.04
N SER A 453 -23.22 28.66 -6.32
CA SER A 453 -22.15 28.51 -7.30
C SER A 453 -20.98 29.45 -7.00
N LEU A 454 -19.79 29.05 -7.44
CA LEU A 454 -18.60 29.90 -7.44
C LEU A 454 -18.83 31.17 -8.27
N PRO A 455 -18.25 32.32 -7.87
CA PRO A 455 -18.30 33.55 -8.66
C PRO A 455 -17.69 33.43 -10.06
N GLN A 456 -16.69 32.54 -10.23
CA GLN A 456 -16.10 32.21 -11.52
C GLN A 456 -15.92 30.70 -11.65
N PRO A 457 -16.03 30.13 -12.87
CA PRO A 457 -15.72 28.72 -13.11
C PRO A 457 -14.24 28.41 -12.83
N LEU A 458 -13.98 27.30 -12.12
CA LEU A 458 -12.64 26.88 -11.68
C LEU A 458 -12.40 25.40 -11.96
N ALA A 459 -11.18 25.04 -12.34
CA ALA A 459 -10.69 23.67 -12.39
C ALA A 459 -9.23 23.64 -11.98
N ALA A 460 -8.70 22.47 -11.58
CA ALA A 460 -7.33 22.35 -11.09
C ALA A 460 -7.01 23.32 -9.92
N HIS A 461 -8.02 23.62 -9.13
CA HIS A 461 -7.91 24.41 -7.91
C HIS A 461 -7.73 23.49 -6.70
N ALA A 462 -7.22 24.05 -5.61
CA ALA A 462 -7.04 23.36 -4.34
C ALA A 462 -7.97 23.96 -3.30
N GLY A 463 -8.53 23.12 -2.44
CA GLY A 463 -9.37 23.57 -1.34
C GLY A 463 -8.97 23.00 0.00
N ALA A 464 -9.48 23.61 1.06
CA ALA A 464 -9.26 23.17 2.42
C ALA A 464 -10.41 23.62 3.33
N VAL A 465 -10.73 22.82 4.35
CA VAL A 465 -11.79 23.14 5.32
C VAL A 465 -11.15 23.62 6.62
N HIS A 466 -11.54 24.81 7.08
CA HIS A 466 -11.04 25.38 8.32
C HIS A 466 -12.15 26.17 9.04
N ASN A 467 -12.32 25.92 10.35
CA ASN A 467 -13.33 26.55 11.22
C ASN A 467 -14.74 26.58 10.61
N GLY A 468 -15.18 25.45 10.06
CA GLY A 468 -16.53 25.31 9.49
C GLY A 468 -16.74 26.02 8.15
N LYS A 469 -15.67 26.50 7.50
CA LYS A 469 -15.72 27.16 6.19
C LYS A 469 -14.83 26.46 5.18
N ILE A 470 -15.21 26.55 3.91
CA ILE A 470 -14.44 25.95 2.81
C ILE A 470 -13.66 27.05 2.11
N TYR A 471 -12.36 26.86 1.97
CA TYR A 471 -11.46 27.77 1.26
C TYR A 471 -11.06 27.14 -0.06
N ILE A 472 -11.07 27.92 -1.14
CA ILE A 472 -10.70 27.50 -2.48
C ILE A 472 -9.68 28.48 -3.04
N SER A 473 -8.56 27.95 -3.52
CA SER A 473 -7.44 28.70 -4.09
C SER A 473 -6.98 28.04 -5.38
N GLY A 474 -6.43 28.83 -6.30
CA GLY A 474 -5.90 28.29 -7.57
C GLY A 474 -6.95 28.19 -8.65
N GLN A 475 -6.71 27.31 -9.62
CA GLN A 475 -6.75 27.79 -10.99
C GLN A 475 -8.12 28.31 -11.47
N CYS A 476 -8.11 29.63 -11.62
CA CYS A 476 -9.02 30.49 -12.35
C CYS A 476 -8.19 31.13 -13.46
N VAL A 477 -8.69 31.11 -14.70
CA VAL A 477 -8.05 31.82 -15.82
C VAL A 477 -8.86 33.08 -16.10
N HIS A 478 -8.26 34.24 -15.85
CA HIS A 478 -8.86 35.54 -16.17
C HIS A 478 -7.98 36.25 -17.20
N ASN A 479 -8.57 36.61 -18.35
CA ASN A 479 -7.86 37.24 -19.48
C ASN A 479 -6.61 36.47 -19.95
N GLY A 480 -6.64 35.14 -19.88
CA GLY A 480 -5.53 34.29 -20.32
C GLY A 480 -4.40 34.08 -19.29
N GLU A 481 -4.50 34.67 -18.10
CA GLU A 481 -3.53 34.48 -17.02
C GLU A 481 -4.12 33.77 -15.79
N TYR A 482 -3.26 33.10 -15.02
CA TYR A 482 -3.67 32.53 -13.74
C TYR A 482 -3.80 33.66 -12.71
N VAL A 483 -4.84 33.61 -11.88
CA VAL A 483 -5.04 34.56 -10.80
C VAL A 483 -4.80 33.92 -9.42
N PRO A 484 -4.31 34.69 -8.43
CA PRO A 484 -3.94 34.17 -7.11
C PRO A 484 -5.11 34.20 -6.10
N TRP A 485 -6.36 34.19 -6.56
CA TRP A 485 -7.51 34.45 -5.70
C TRP A 485 -7.75 33.34 -4.67
N LEU A 486 -8.24 33.77 -3.50
CA LEU A 486 -8.73 32.93 -2.44
C LEU A 486 -10.22 33.22 -2.22
N TYR A 487 -11.05 32.20 -2.38
CA TYR A 487 -12.47 32.25 -2.06
C TYR A 487 -12.78 31.47 -0.78
N CYS A 488 -13.70 31.99 0.02
CA CYS A 488 -14.18 31.37 1.24
C CYS A 488 -15.70 31.20 1.14
N TYR A 489 -16.17 29.97 1.28
CA TYR A 489 -17.58 29.64 1.31
C TYR A 489 -18.05 29.45 2.75
N ASP A 490 -19.14 30.14 3.07
CA ASP A 490 -19.86 29.99 4.32
C ASP A 490 -21.10 29.11 4.08
N PRO A 491 -21.13 27.85 4.56
CA PRO A 491 -22.24 26.93 4.33
C PRO A 491 -23.53 27.33 5.08
N VAL A 492 -23.43 28.18 6.12
CA VAL A 492 -24.59 28.60 6.91
C VAL A 492 -25.35 29.70 6.17
N MET A 493 -24.59 30.63 5.57
CA MET A 493 -25.15 31.73 4.79
C MET A 493 -25.35 31.37 3.30
N ASP A 494 -24.76 30.27 2.83
CA ASP A 494 -24.72 29.86 1.42
C ASP A 494 -24.17 30.97 0.51
N VAL A 495 -23.02 31.54 0.89
CA VAL A 495 -22.37 32.63 0.14
C VAL A 495 -20.87 32.43 0.03
N TRP A 496 -20.32 32.92 -1.08
CA TRP A 496 -18.88 33.03 -1.31
C TRP A 496 -18.38 34.44 -1.03
N ALA A 497 -17.26 34.55 -0.34
CA ALA A 497 -16.55 35.80 -0.09
C ALA A 497 -15.11 35.69 -0.62
N ARG A 498 -14.57 36.79 -1.15
CA ARG A 498 -13.16 36.88 -1.52
C ARG A 498 -12.31 37.24 -0.31
N LYS A 499 -11.14 36.62 -0.21
CA LYS A 499 -10.13 36.81 0.84
C LYS A 499 -8.82 37.34 0.26
N GLN A 500 -7.81 37.54 1.11
CA GLN A 500 -6.50 38.00 0.68
C GLN A 500 -5.92 37.06 -0.39
N ASP A 501 -5.53 37.66 -1.51
CA ASP A 501 -4.93 36.96 -2.63
C ASP A 501 -3.56 36.36 -2.22
N MET A 502 -3.22 35.18 -2.77
CA MET A 502 -1.90 34.53 -2.57
C MET A 502 -0.78 35.42 -3.11
N ASN A 503 0.44 35.31 -2.57
CA ASN A 503 1.58 36.05 -3.11
C ASN A 503 2.02 35.45 -4.46
N THR A 504 1.93 34.13 -4.60
CA THR A 504 2.29 33.43 -5.84
C THR A 504 1.05 32.84 -6.50
N LYS A 505 0.87 33.15 -7.79
CA LYS A 505 -0.14 32.52 -8.64
C LYS A 505 0.21 31.04 -8.82
N ARG A 506 -0.75 30.13 -8.60
CA ARG A 506 -0.53 28.68 -8.61
C ARG A 506 -1.68 27.93 -9.26
N ALA A 507 -1.34 26.79 -9.85
CA ALA A 507 -2.23 25.87 -10.52
C ALA A 507 -1.86 24.43 -10.15
N ILE A 508 -2.85 23.55 -10.05
CA ILE A 508 -2.66 22.13 -9.68
C ILE A 508 -1.80 22.00 -8.39
N HIS A 509 -1.92 22.97 -7.48
CA HIS A 509 -1.27 22.93 -6.17
C HIS A 509 -2.15 22.18 -5.18
N THR A 510 -1.66 22.04 -3.94
CA THR A 510 -2.48 21.49 -2.85
C THR A 510 -2.62 22.47 -1.71
N LEU A 511 -3.76 22.42 -1.03
CA LEU A 511 -4.07 23.22 0.14
C LEU A 511 -4.33 22.26 1.32
N ALA A 512 -3.47 22.33 2.34
CA ALA A 512 -3.58 21.49 3.54
C ALA A 512 -3.89 22.36 4.77
N VAL A 513 -4.65 21.83 5.74
CA VAL A 513 -4.87 22.52 7.02
C VAL A 513 -4.06 21.83 8.11
N MET A 514 -3.30 22.63 8.85
CA MET A 514 -2.52 22.16 9.99
C MET A 514 -2.33 23.32 10.97
N ASN A 515 -2.38 23.08 12.28
CA ASN A 515 -2.15 24.11 13.30
C ASN A 515 -2.97 25.40 13.09
N ASP A 516 -4.27 25.28 12.80
CA ASP A 516 -5.21 26.39 12.52
C ASP A 516 -4.80 27.32 11.35
N ARG A 517 -4.01 26.82 10.41
CA ARG A 517 -3.54 27.57 9.23
C ARG A 517 -3.67 26.75 7.96
N LEU A 518 -3.76 27.43 6.82
CA LEU A 518 -3.85 26.79 5.50
C LEU A 518 -2.49 26.90 4.79
N TYR A 519 -1.97 25.79 4.30
CA TYR A 519 -0.69 25.71 3.61
C TYR A 519 -0.92 25.44 2.12
N ALA A 520 -0.56 26.40 1.27
CA ALA A 520 -0.54 26.26 -0.18
C ALA A 520 0.83 25.74 -0.62
N ILE A 521 0.86 24.54 -1.17
CA ILE A 521 2.08 23.77 -1.42
C ILE A 521 2.13 23.34 -2.89
N GLY A 522 3.29 23.55 -3.53
CA GLY A 522 3.55 23.06 -4.88
C GLY A 522 2.73 23.76 -5.97
N GLY A 523 2.42 22.98 -6.99
CA GLY A 523 1.77 23.42 -8.22
C GLY A 523 2.74 24.01 -9.23
N ASN A 524 2.16 24.60 -10.27
CA ASN A 524 2.90 25.33 -11.30
C ASN A 524 2.33 26.73 -11.53
N HIS A 525 3.12 27.58 -12.17
CA HIS A 525 2.67 28.84 -12.74
C HIS A 525 3.12 28.98 -14.19
N LEU A 526 2.50 29.89 -14.94
CA LEU A 526 2.89 30.20 -16.31
C LEU A 526 3.81 31.42 -16.32
N LYS A 527 4.95 31.32 -17.02
CA LYS A 527 5.79 32.47 -17.38
C LYS A 527 5.98 32.47 -18.90
N GLY A 528 5.19 33.29 -19.59
CA GLY A 528 5.06 33.19 -21.05
C GLY A 528 4.35 31.89 -21.45
N PHE A 529 4.98 31.08 -22.30
CA PHE A 529 4.45 29.79 -22.76
C PHE A 529 4.97 28.58 -21.96
N SER A 530 5.80 28.81 -20.93
CA SER A 530 6.44 27.73 -20.17
C SER A 530 5.83 27.59 -18.77
N HIS A 531 5.58 26.34 -18.38
CA HIS A 531 5.21 25.99 -17.01
C HIS A 531 6.45 25.96 -16.12
N LEU A 532 6.36 26.62 -14.96
CA LEU A 532 7.40 26.64 -13.93
C LEU A 532 6.85 26.03 -12.65
N ASP A 533 7.61 25.12 -12.05
CA ASP A 533 7.29 24.55 -10.74
C ASP A 533 7.35 25.63 -9.65
N VAL A 534 6.35 25.64 -8.76
CA VAL A 534 6.34 26.57 -7.62
C VAL A 534 6.85 25.87 -6.37
N MET A 535 8.08 26.21 -5.98
CA MET A 535 8.78 25.58 -4.85
C MET A 535 8.42 26.20 -3.49
N LEU A 536 8.02 27.47 -3.50
CA LEU A 536 7.70 28.21 -2.27
C LEU A 536 6.44 27.63 -1.63
N VAL A 537 6.41 27.54 -0.32
CA VAL A 537 5.21 27.17 0.44
C VAL A 537 4.67 28.41 1.12
N GLU A 538 3.37 28.65 0.98
CA GLU A 538 2.69 29.79 1.59
C GLU A 538 1.71 29.31 2.65
N CYS A 539 1.63 30.05 3.75
CA CYS A 539 0.78 29.76 4.88
C CYS A 539 -0.15 30.93 5.13
N TYR A 540 -1.46 30.69 5.01
CA TYR A 540 -2.50 31.67 5.24
C TYR A 540 -2.99 31.60 6.68
N ASP A 541 -3.08 32.78 7.31
CA ASP A 541 -3.72 32.99 8.61
C ASP A 541 -5.16 33.48 8.43
N PRO A 542 -6.18 32.64 8.70
CA PRO A 542 -7.57 33.05 8.56
C PRO A 542 -8.01 34.13 9.54
N LYS A 543 -7.31 34.32 10.67
CA LYS A 543 -7.64 35.36 11.66
C LYS A 543 -7.12 36.73 11.22
N GLY A 544 -5.93 36.75 10.62
CA GLY A 544 -5.29 37.95 10.12
C GLY A 544 -5.62 38.32 8.68
N ASP A 545 -6.20 37.39 7.90
CA ASP A 545 -6.40 37.50 6.44
C ASP A 545 -5.08 37.84 5.71
N GLN A 546 -4.02 37.09 6.03
CA GLN A 546 -2.67 37.34 5.53
C GLN A 546 -1.95 36.05 5.17
N TRP A 547 -1.11 36.13 4.13
CA TRP A 547 -0.23 35.05 3.68
C TRP A 547 1.20 35.29 4.12
N ASN A 548 1.81 34.26 4.71
CA ASN A 548 3.23 34.23 5.07
C ASN A 548 3.95 33.20 4.22
N ILE A 549 5.20 33.49 3.83
CA ILE A 549 6.03 32.55 3.07
C ILE A 549 6.86 31.73 4.06
N LEU A 550 6.82 30.41 3.93
CA LEU A 550 7.72 29.53 4.68
C LEU A 550 9.14 29.66 4.13
N GLN A 551 10.12 29.70 5.02
CA GLN A 551 11.53 29.75 4.63
C GLN A 551 12.03 28.44 4.00
N THR A 552 11.31 27.34 4.20
CA THR A 552 11.67 26.02 3.67
C THR A 552 10.83 25.66 2.44
N PRO A 553 11.39 25.78 1.22
CA PRO A 553 10.72 25.33 0.00
C PRO A 553 10.59 23.80 -0.01
N ILE A 554 9.68 23.29 -0.85
CA ILE A 554 9.62 21.84 -1.13
C ILE A 554 10.93 21.38 -1.79
N LEU A 555 11.28 20.10 -1.60
CA LEU A 555 12.53 19.53 -2.10
C LEU A 555 12.58 19.50 -3.63
N GLU A 556 11.44 19.23 -4.27
CA GLU A 556 11.31 19.13 -5.72
C GLU A 556 9.97 19.67 -6.21
N GLY A 557 9.93 20.13 -7.46
CA GLY A 557 8.72 20.64 -8.09
C GLY A 557 7.65 19.56 -8.23
N ARG A 558 6.44 19.82 -7.70
CA ARG A 558 5.32 18.87 -7.72
C ARG A 558 4.02 19.57 -8.10
N SER A 559 3.54 19.28 -9.30
CA SER A 559 2.19 19.61 -9.76
C SER A 559 1.27 18.40 -9.62
N GLY A 560 0.11 18.61 -9.02
CA GLY A 560 -0.87 17.57 -8.71
C GLY A 560 -0.35 16.44 -7.82
N PRO A 561 0.42 16.71 -6.73
CA PRO A 561 0.71 15.69 -5.75
C PRO A 561 -0.57 15.31 -4.99
N GLY A 562 -0.68 14.05 -4.59
CA GLY A 562 -1.65 13.67 -3.58
C GLY A 562 -1.18 14.17 -2.22
N CYS A 563 -2.06 14.83 -1.46
CA CYS A 563 -1.72 15.39 -0.15
C CYS A 563 -2.61 14.83 0.95
N ALA A 564 -2.01 14.49 2.09
CA ALA A 564 -2.74 14.14 3.30
C ALA A 564 -1.98 14.62 4.54
N VAL A 565 -2.72 14.86 5.62
CA VAL A 565 -2.15 15.21 6.93
C VAL A 565 -2.26 13.99 7.84
N LEU A 566 -1.14 13.56 8.39
CA LEU A 566 -1.04 12.42 9.30
C LEU A 566 -0.14 12.82 10.47
N ASP A 567 -0.62 12.62 11.70
CA ASP A 567 0.11 12.90 12.96
C ASP A 567 0.82 14.26 12.94
N ASP A 568 0.06 15.32 12.66
CA ASP A 568 0.53 16.72 12.57
C ASP A 568 1.67 16.97 11.57
N SER A 569 1.80 16.13 10.55
CA SER A 569 2.73 16.30 9.44
C SER A 569 2.02 16.23 8.09
N ILE A 570 2.51 17.01 7.11
CA ILE A 570 1.92 17.06 5.76
C ILE A 570 2.71 16.15 4.83
N TYR A 571 2.03 15.16 4.24
CA TYR A 571 2.62 14.23 3.29
C TYR A 571 2.20 14.60 1.87
N LEU A 572 3.15 14.59 0.94
CA LEU A 572 2.94 14.72 -0.49
C LEU A 572 3.47 13.48 -1.20
N VAL A 573 2.61 12.84 -1.98
CA VAL A 573 2.92 11.61 -2.72
C VAL A 573 2.76 11.87 -4.21
N GLY A 574 3.80 11.52 -4.97
CA GLY A 574 3.80 11.66 -6.43
C GLY A 574 3.75 13.09 -6.94
N GLY A 575 3.14 13.27 -8.10
CA GLY A 575 3.05 14.54 -8.84
C GLY A 575 3.99 14.60 -10.06
N TYR A 576 3.90 15.70 -10.79
CA TYR A 576 4.71 15.96 -11.98
C TYR A 576 5.64 17.16 -11.76
N SER A 577 6.93 16.99 -12.09
CA SER A 577 7.90 18.09 -12.11
C SER A 577 8.05 18.62 -13.53
N TRP A 578 7.72 19.90 -13.74
CA TRP A 578 7.87 20.55 -15.04
C TRP A 578 9.32 20.84 -15.40
N SER A 579 10.13 21.18 -14.40
CA SER A 579 11.57 21.44 -14.55
C SER A 579 12.34 20.19 -14.99
N MET A 580 11.96 19.02 -14.48
CA MET A 580 12.57 17.73 -14.85
C MET A 580 11.83 17.00 -15.97
N GLY A 581 10.61 17.43 -16.31
CA GLY A 581 9.74 16.77 -17.28
C GLY A 581 9.31 15.35 -16.85
N ALA A 582 9.32 15.06 -15.54
CA ALA A 582 9.22 13.70 -15.01
C ALA A 582 8.12 13.55 -13.95
N TYR A 583 7.48 12.38 -13.96
CA TYR A 583 6.56 11.94 -12.91
C TYR A 583 7.36 11.49 -11.70
N LYS A 584 6.86 11.79 -10.50
CA LYS A 584 7.51 11.44 -9.24
C LYS A 584 6.85 10.22 -8.62
N SER A 585 7.67 9.32 -8.07
CA SER A 585 7.26 8.17 -7.26
C SER A 585 7.53 8.38 -5.77
N SER A 586 8.32 9.39 -5.42
CA SER A 586 8.75 9.57 -4.03
C SER A 586 7.75 10.32 -3.17
N THR A 587 7.82 10.06 -1.87
CA THR A 587 6.96 10.69 -0.86
C THR A 587 7.77 11.67 -0.03
N ILE A 588 7.32 12.92 0.08
CA ILE A 588 7.94 13.92 0.96
C ILE A 588 6.98 14.28 2.09
N CYS A 589 7.54 14.53 3.26
CA CYS A 589 6.82 14.90 4.46
C CYS A 589 7.38 16.20 5.01
N TYR A 590 6.48 17.10 5.41
CA TYR A 590 6.80 18.31 6.16
C TYR A 590 6.44 18.11 7.63
N SER A 591 7.47 18.15 8.47
CA SER A 591 7.29 18.14 9.92
C SER A 591 7.36 19.57 10.45
N PRO A 592 6.25 20.14 10.97
CA PRO A 592 6.25 21.50 11.50
C PRO A 592 7.19 21.68 12.70
N GLU A 593 7.37 20.64 13.53
CA GLU A 593 8.31 20.67 14.66
C GLU A 593 9.75 20.93 14.25
N LYS A 594 10.17 20.36 13.12
CA LYS A 594 11.53 20.52 12.57
C LYS A 594 11.60 21.69 11.59
N GLY A 595 10.47 22.13 11.06
CA GLY A 595 10.36 23.15 10.03
C GLY A 595 10.94 22.73 8.68
N THR A 596 11.22 21.44 8.46
CA THR A 596 11.92 20.93 7.26
C THR A 596 11.10 19.90 6.50
N TRP A 597 11.38 19.79 5.21
CA TRP A 597 10.89 18.73 4.34
C TRP A 597 11.87 17.55 4.33
N THR A 598 11.37 16.33 4.47
CA THR A 598 12.15 15.10 4.41
C THR A 598 11.52 14.12 3.42
N GLU A 599 12.35 13.40 2.67
CA GLU A 599 11.90 12.33 1.80
C GLU A 599 11.78 11.01 2.60
N LEU A 600 10.67 10.29 2.42
CA LEU A 600 10.46 8.99 3.02
C LEU A 600 11.07 7.88 2.16
N GLU A 601 11.59 6.86 2.84
CA GLU A 601 12.05 5.64 2.20
C GLU A 601 10.87 4.83 1.66
N GLY A 602 11.03 4.25 0.47
CA GLY A 602 10.00 3.46 -0.19
C GLY A 602 9.21 4.26 -1.20
N ASP A 603 9.60 4.15 -2.46
CA ASP A 603 8.89 4.76 -3.57
C ASP A 603 7.59 4.01 -3.89
N VAL A 604 6.62 4.76 -4.42
CA VAL A 604 5.45 4.17 -5.04
C VAL A 604 5.91 3.35 -6.25
N ALA A 605 5.33 2.16 -6.43
CA ALA A 605 5.72 1.21 -7.48
C ALA A 605 5.71 1.83 -8.89
N GLU A 606 4.79 2.75 -9.15
CA GLU A 606 4.73 3.53 -10.38
C GLU A 606 4.66 5.03 -10.04
N PRO A 607 5.36 5.89 -10.78
CA PRO A 607 5.24 7.33 -10.62
C PRO A 607 3.91 7.81 -11.18
N LEU A 608 3.19 8.67 -10.45
CA LEU A 608 1.80 9.02 -10.76
C LEU A 608 1.59 10.54 -10.66
N ALA A 609 0.80 11.12 -11.57
CA ALA A 609 0.31 12.50 -11.48
C ALA A 609 -1.18 12.55 -11.19
N GLY A 610 -1.60 13.54 -10.37
CA GLY A 610 -2.98 13.67 -9.95
C GLY A 610 -3.56 12.48 -9.16
N PRO A 611 -2.79 11.73 -8.34
CA PRO A 611 -3.40 10.80 -7.40
C PRO A 611 -4.06 11.57 -6.27
N ALA A 612 -5.04 10.94 -5.61
CA ALA A 612 -5.59 11.45 -4.36
C ALA A 612 -4.94 10.76 -3.17
N CYS A 613 -4.67 11.50 -2.10
CA CYS A 613 -4.20 10.93 -0.84
C CYS A 613 -5.23 11.13 0.26
N SER A 614 -5.28 10.19 1.19
CA SER A 614 -6.10 10.28 2.40
C SER A 614 -5.46 9.46 3.51
N THR A 615 -6.03 9.52 4.71
CA THR A 615 -5.62 8.69 5.84
C THR A 615 -6.75 7.78 6.26
N VAL A 616 -6.46 6.52 6.59
CA VAL A 616 -7.46 5.60 7.15
C VAL A 616 -6.84 4.76 8.26
N VAL A 617 -7.65 4.34 9.21
CA VAL A 617 -7.30 3.28 10.16
C VAL A 617 -7.60 1.94 9.49
N LEU A 618 -6.57 1.10 9.36
CA LEU A 618 -6.70 -0.27 8.86
C LEU A 618 -6.79 -1.28 10.02
N PRO A 619 -7.46 -2.43 9.82
CA PRO A 619 -7.40 -3.55 10.77
C PRO A 619 -5.96 -4.04 10.98
N ALA A 620 -5.67 -4.60 12.16
CA ALA A 620 -4.33 -5.10 12.51
C ALA A 620 -3.82 -6.16 11.52
N CYS A 621 -4.72 -6.98 10.99
CA CYS A 621 -4.46 -7.83 9.84
C CYS A 621 -5.27 -7.28 8.67
N VAL A 622 -4.59 -6.62 7.74
CA VAL A 622 -5.20 -6.24 6.47
C VAL A 622 -5.57 -7.53 5.75
N PRO A 623 -6.86 -7.81 5.46
CA PRO A 623 -7.20 -8.96 4.66
C PRO A 623 -6.60 -8.73 3.26
N TYR A 624 -5.48 -9.40 2.99
CA TYR A 624 -4.92 -9.45 1.64
C TYR A 624 -6.02 -9.96 0.70
N ASN A 625 -6.17 -9.30 -0.44
CA ASN A 625 -7.10 -9.72 -1.48
C ASN A 625 -6.91 -11.23 -1.73
N LYS A 626 -8.01 -11.98 -1.62
CA LYS A 626 -8.12 -13.30 -2.23
C LYS A 626 -8.13 -13.16 -3.75
#